data_AF-A0A4Q8QY45-F1
#
_entry.id   AF-A0A4Q8QY45-F1
#
_cell.length_a   1.000
_cell.length_b   1.000
_cell.length_c   1.000
_cell.angle_alpha   90.00
_cell.angle_beta   90.00
_cell.angle_gamma   90.00
#
_symmetry.space_group_name_H-M   'P 1'
#
loop_
_entity.id
_entity.type
_entity.pdbx_description
1 polymer ?
#
loop_
_entity_poly.entity_id
_entity_poly.type
_entity_poly.pdbx_seq_one_letter_code
_entity_poly.pdbx_strand_id
1 'polypeptide(L)'
;MIDHTDNVVDLNVILRPASAYDHPRDVLADARLSTAEKRAVLASWASDAAAVSSSPALRELPGAKCAVSVDEVLEALSALDPDPSGSPGGKPYRRKSTSRVALAA
;
A
#
# COMPACT_ATOMS: atom_id res chain seq x y z
N MET A 1 -10.94 31.13 -29.31
CA MET A 1 -9.89 31.03 -28.29
C MET A 1 -10.46 30.18 -27.17
N ILE A 2 -10.36 28.85 -27.32
CA ILE A 2 -10.82 27.88 -26.33
C ILE A 2 -9.57 27.09 -25.97
N ASP A 3 -9.12 27.27 -24.74
CA ASP A 3 -7.94 26.63 -24.18
C ASP A 3 -8.27 25.15 -23.95
N HIS A 4 -7.75 24.27 -24.81
CA HIS A 4 -8.02 22.83 -24.76
C HIS A 4 -7.03 22.12 -23.82
N THR A 5 -7.10 22.42 -22.52
CA THR A 5 -6.36 21.68 -21.49
C THR A 5 -7.28 20.96 -20.49
N ASP A 6 -8.48 20.57 -20.91
CA ASP A 6 -9.47 19.90 -20.06
C ASP A 6 -9.48 18.36 -20.17
N ASN A 7 -8.49 17.76 -20.83
CA ASN A 7 -8.53 16.32 -21.14
C ASN A 7 -7.21 15.57 -20.91
N VAL A 8 -6.38 16.05 -19.98
CA VAL A 8 -5.30 15.22 -19.45
C VAL A 8 -5.93 14.30 -18.40
N VAL A 9 -6.45 13.18 -18.88
CA VAL A 9 -6.91 12.11 -18.01
C VAL A 9 -5.66 11.54 -17.35
N ASP A 10 -5.44 11.86 -16.07
CA ASP A 10 -4.32 11.28 -15.34
C ASP A 10 -4.58 9.79 -15.15
N LEU A 11 -3.92 9.00 -15.99
CA LEU A 11 -4.01 7.55 -15.98
C LEU A 11 -3.50 6.96 -14.66
N ASN A 12 -2.64 7.69 -13.93
CA ASN A 12 -2.29 7.28 -12.57
C ASN A 12 -3.48 7.40 -11.63
N VAL A 13 -4.35 8.40 -11.73
CA VAL A 13 -5.54 8.49 -10.86
C VAL A 13 -6.52 7.36 -11.14
N ILE A 14 -6.67 6.97 -12.41
CA ILE A 14 -7.57 5.89 -12.82
C ILE A 14 -7.01 4.50 -12.50
N LEU A 15 -5.72 4.27 -12.76
CA LEU A 15 -5.07 2.96 -12.56
C LEU A 15 -4.51 2.79 -11.15
N ARG A 16 -4.28 3.89 -10.44
CA ARG A 16 -3.71 3.97 -9.09
C ARG A 16 -4.49 5.00 -8.27
N PRO A 17 -5.72 4.67 -7.83
CA PRO A 17 -6.51 5.54 -6.95
C PRO A 17 -5.74 5.96 -5.67
N ALA A 18 -4.72 5.20 -5.32
CA ALA A 18 -3.65 5.53 -4.39
C ALA A 18 -3.02 6.92 -4.55
N SER A 19 -2.94 7.47 -5.76
CA SER A 19 -2.29 8.77 -6.04
C SER A 19 -3.14 9.99 -5.68
N ALA A 20 -4.43 9.79 -5.38
CA ALA A 20 -5.35 10.87 -5.04
C ALA A 20 -5.31 11.29 -3.56
N TYR A 21 -4.56 10.57 -2.71
CA TYR A 21 -4.51 10.80 -1.26
C TYR A 21 -3.08 11.09 -0.80
N ASP A 22 -2.94 12.00 0.15
CA ASP A 22 -1.66 12.38 0.74
C ASP A 22 -1.29 11.50 1.95
N HIS A 23 -2.27 10.93 2.66
CA HIS A 23 -2.05 10.18 3.90
C HIS A 23 -3.01 8.97 4.07
N PRO A 24 -2.63 7.87 4.78
CA PRO A 24 -3.49 6.68 4.90
C PRO A 24 -4.81 6.97 5.62
N ARG A 25 -4.77 7.96 6.51
CA ARG A 25 -5.96 8.45 7.23
C ARG A 25 -6.96 9.13 6.32
N ASP A 26 -6.52 9.74 5.22
CA ASP A 26 -7.43 10.37 4.25
C ASP A 26 -8.26 9.32 3.53
N VAL A 27 -7.64 8.18 3.20
CA VAL A 27 -8.33 7.01 2.63
C VAL A 27 -9.38 6.46 3.61
N LEU A 28 -9.07 6.43 4.91
CA LEU A 28 -10.02 6.00 5.94
C LEU A 28 -11.17 6.98 6.12
N ALA A 29 -10.89 8.28 6.05
CA ALA A 29 -11.87 9.35 6.23
C ALA A 29 -12.82 9.51 5.05
N ASP A 30 -12.45 9.04 3.85
CA ASP A 30 -13.32 9.15 2.68
C ASP A 30 -14.59 8.28 2.82
N ALA A 31 -15.74 8.93 2.93
CA ALA A 31 -17.04 8.27 3.02
C ALA A 31 -17.56 7.72 1.67
N ARG A 32 -16.92 8.09 0.55
CA ARG A 32 -17.29 7.67 -0.80
C ARG A 32 -16.73 6.29 -1.15
N LEU A 33 -15.67 5.86 -0.45
CA LEU A 33 -15.07 4.54 -0.63
C LEU A 33 -15.72 3.49 0.28
N SER A 34 -16.04 2.34 -0.30
CA SER A 34 -16.38 1.13 0.47
C SER A 34 -15.16 0.59 1.22
N THR A 35 -15.39 -0.22 2.25
CA THR A 35 -14.32 -0.89 3.00
C THR A 35 -13.37 -1.67 2.09
N ALA A 36 -13.90 -2.36 1.06
CA ALA A 36 -13.09 -3.12 0.12
C ALA A 36 -12.19 -2.23 -0.74
N GLU A 37 -12.69 -1.07 -1.18
CA GLU A 37 -11.91 -0.10 -1.96
C GLU A 37 -10.82 0.55 -1.10
N LYS A 38 -11.14 0.91 0.15
CA LYS A 38 -10.15 1.41 1.12
C LYS A 38 -9.03 0.38 1.33
N ARG A 39 -9.37 -0.91 1.47
CA ARG A 39 -8.38 -2.00 1.57
C ARG A 39 -7.51 -2.09 0.32
N ALA A 40 -8.10 -2.01 -0.88
CA ALA A 40 -7.36 -2.09 -2.13
C ALA A 40 -6.35 -0.93 -2.29
N VAL A 41 -6.77 0.29 -1.93
CA VAL A 41 -5.90 1.47 -1.93
C VAL A 41 -4.75 1.31 -0.94
N LEU A 42 -5.05 1.01 0.33
CA LEU A 42 -4.02 0.83 1.37
C LEU A 42 -3.09 -0.35 1.09
N ALA A 43 -3.61 -1.47 0.55
CA ALA A 43 -2.79 -2.60 0.13
C ALA A 43 -1.85 -2.23 -1.02
N SER A 44 -2.29 -1.37 -1.95
CA SER A 44 -1.42 -0.83 -3.00
C SER A 44 -0.27 0.01 -2.42
N TRP A 45 -0.46 0.65 -1.26
CA TRP A 45 0.58 1.44 -0.59
C TRP A 45 1.54 0.55 0.21
N ALA A 46 1.02 -0.53 0.80
CA ALA A 46 1.83 -1.52 1.49
C ALA A 46 2.72 -2.32 0.52
N SER A 47 2.38 -2.35 -0.78
CA SER A 47 3.17 -3.02 -1.80
C SER A 47 4.58 -2.43 -1.92
N ASP A 48 5.59 -3.29 -2.07
CA ASP A 48 7.00 -2.90 -2.25
C ASP A 48 7.25 -2.10 -3.54
N ALA A 49 6.28 -2.08 -4.47
CA ALA A 49 6.32 -1.19 -5.62
C ALA A 49 6.33 0.30 -5.25
N ALA A 50 5.87 0.65 -4.04
CA ALA A 50 5.94 1.99 -3.48
C ALA A 50 7.18 2.21 -2.60
N ALA A 51 8.04 1.20 -2.39
CA ALA A 51 9.19 1.32 -1.51
C ALA A 51 10.26 2.27 -2.06
N VAL A 52 10.78 3.16 -1.22
CA VAL A 52 11.97 3.95 -1.56
C VAL A 52 13.17 3.01 -1.63
N SER A 53 13.88 2.99 -2.75
CA SER A 53 14.98 2.02 -2.98
C SER A 53 16.08 2.09 -1.92
N SER A 54 16.30 3.26 -1.32
CA SER A 54 17.29 3.50 -0.27
C SER A 54 16.73 3.35 1.15
N SER A 55 15.41 3.25 1.31
CA SER A 55 14.73 3.24 2.62
C SER A 55 13.43 2.46 2.52
N PRO A 56 13.49 1.11 2.57
CA PRO A 56 12.33 0.26 2.31
C PRO A 56 11.20 0.40 3.34
N ALA A 57 11.48 0.98 4.51
CA ALA A 57 10.47 1.33 5.52
C ALA A 57 9.58 2.51 5.09
N LEU A 58 10.03 3.32 4.14
CA LEU A 58 9.30 4.43 3.57
C LEU A 58 8.66 4.04 2.24
N ARG A 59 7.47 4.60 2.02
CA ARG A 59 6.73 4.49 0.78
C ARG A 59 6.68 5.87 0.11
N GLU A 60 7.21 5.95 -1.11
CA GLU A 60 7.08 7.11 -1.99
C GLU A 60 5.96 6.81 -3.00
N LEU A 61 4.86 7.52 -2.85
CA LEU A 61 3.71 7.36 -3.72
C LEU A 61 3.61 8.53 -4.70
N PRO A 62 3.30 8.27 -5.98
CA PRO A 62 3.04 9.33 -6.95
C PRO A 62 1.86 10.18 -6.45
N GLY A 63 2.11 11.45 -6.13
CA GLY A 63 1.09 12.39 -5.66
C GLY A 63 1.14 12.70 -4.16
N ALA A 64 1.76 11.85 -3.34
CA ALA A 64 1.91 12.11 -1.91
C ALA A 64 2.98 13.19 -1.68
N LYS A 65 2.61 14.27 -1.00
CA LYS A 65 3.56 15.35 -0.65
C LYS A 65 4.63 14.93 0.35
N CYS A 66 4.39 13.84 1.09
CA CYS A 66 5.28 13.32 2.11
C CYS A 66 5.43 11.80 1.96
N ALA A 67 6.64 11.29 2.23
CA ALA A 67 6.86 9.85 2.33
C ALA A 67 6.08 9.30 3.53
N VAL A 68 5.34 8.22 3.31
CA VAL A 68 4.53 7.55 4.33
C VAL A 68 5.27 6.31 4.81
N SER A 69 5.25 6.03 6.12
CA SER A 69 5.85 4.81 6.63
C SER A 69 4.97 3.58 6.36
N VAL A 70 5.58 2.42 6.14
CA VAL A 70 4.84 1.15 6.03
C VAL A 70 3.98 0.89 7.28
N ASP A 71 4.47 1.28 8.46
CA ASP A 71 3.77 1.09 9.73
C ASP A 71 2.44 1.86 9.75
N GLU A 72 2.40 3.11 9.27
CA GLU A 72 1.17 3.90 9.18
C GLU A 72 0.14 3.28 8.21
N VAL A 73 0.61 2.67 7.12
CA VAL A 73 -0.26 1.95 6.18
C VAL A 73 -0.84 0.69 6.84
N LEU A 74 -0.02 -0.07 7.57
CA LEU A 74 -0.45 -1.27 8.29
C LEU A 74 -1.38 -0.93 9.45
N GLU A 75 -1.13 0.17 10.17
CA GLU A 75 -2.02 0.68 11.20
C GLU A 75 -3.38 1.05 10.61
N ALA A 76 -3.40 1.75 9.47
CA ALA A 76 -4.64 2.08 8.78
C ALA A 76 -5.41 0.84 8.31
N LEU A 77 -4.72 -0.17 7.79
CA LEU A 77 -5.31 -1.47 7.44
C LEU A 77 -5.88 -2.19 8.67
N SER A 78 -5.15 -2.19 9.78
CA SER A 78 -5.62 -2.81 11.03
C SER A 78 -6.83 -2.09 11.62
N ALA A 79 -6.92 -0.76 11.49
CA ALA A 79 -8.07 0.02 11.91
C ALA A 79 -9.30 -0.24 11.03
N LEU A 80 -9.07 -0.51 9.74
CA LEU A 80 -10.12 -0.83 8.77
C LEU A 80 -10.65 -2.26 8.94
N ASP A 81 -9.75 -3.20 9.24
CA ASP A 81 -10.03 -4.61 9.42
C ASP A 81 -9.66 -5.03 10.85
N PRO A 82 -10.47 -4.66 11.85
CA PRO A 82 -10.25 -5.12 13.20
C PRO A 82 -10.35 -6.65 13.19
N ASP A 83 -9.21 -7.32 13.38
CA ASP A 83 -9.17 -8.77 13.52
C ASP A 83 -10.10 -9.12 14.70
N PRO A 84 -11.13 -9.96 14.52
CA PRO A 84 -11.90 -10.44 15.65
C PRO A 84 -10.92 -11.20 16.54
N SER A 85 -10.52 -10.56 17.64
CA SER A 85 -9.53 -11.03 18.61
C SER A 85 -9.79 -12.50 18.96
N GLY A 86 -9.08 -13.42 18.30
CA GLY A 86 -9.42 -14.84 18.40
C GLY A 86 -9.00 -15.73 17.24
N SER A 87 -8.60 -15.19 16.07
CA SER A 87 -7.95 -16.01 15.04
C SER A 87 -6.65 -16.59 15.62
N PRO A 88 -6.52 -17.91 15.83
CA PRO A 88 -5.32 -18.48 16.40
C PRO A 88 -4.23 -18.28 15.34
N GLY A 89 -3.41 -17.25 15.51
CA GLY A 89 -2.30 -16.93 14.62
C GLY A 89 -1.58 -18.22 14.29
N GLY A 90 -1.78 -18.70 13.06
CA GLY A 90 -1.31 -20.02 12.67
C GLY A 90 0.18 -20.05 12.97
N LYS A 91 0.62 -21.06 13.73
CA LYS A 91 2.04 -21.22 14.09
C LYS A 91 2.85 -20.98 12.82
N PRO A 92 3.76 -20.00 12.76
CA PRO A 92 4.49 -19.71 11.54
C PRO A 92 5.24 -20.99 11.15
N TYR A 93 4.77 -21.65 10.09
CA TYR A 93 5.49 -22.78 9.52
C TYR A 93 6.65 -22.17 8.74
N ARG A 94 7.71 -21.82 9.48
CA ARG A 94 8.97 -21.36 8.88
C ARG A 94 9.46 -22.49 7.99
N ARG A 95 9.25 -22.37 6.68
CA ARG A 95 9.86 -23.27 5.72
C ARG A 95 11.37 -23.13 5.90
N LYS A 96 12.03 -24.24 6.27
CA LYS A 96 13.48 -24.27 6.39
C LYS A 96 14.06 -23.87 5.04
N SER A 97 14.99 -22.92 5.04
CA SER A 97 15.77 -22.57 3.86
C SER A 97 16.51 -23.84 3.40
N THR A 98 16.16 -24.36 2.23
CA THR A 98 16.96 -25.38 1.56
C THR A 98 18.22 -24.68 1.06
N SER A 99 19.20 -24.53 1.95
CA SER A 99 20.54 -24.07 1.58
C SER A 99 20.99 -24.89 0.37
N ARG A 100 21.37 -24.20 -0.69
CA ARG A 100 21.96 -24.80 -1.89
C ARG A 100 23.11 -25.68 -1.42
N VAL A 101 23.01 -26.99 -1.64
CA VAL A 101 24.15 -27.89 -1.57
C VAL A 101 25.16 -27.32 -2.57
N ALA A 102 26.23 -26.72 -2.03
CA ALA A 102 27.35 -26.30 -2.83
C ALA A 102 27.90 -27.55 -3.54
N LEU A 103 28.01 -27.44 -4.85
CA LEU A 103 28.80 -28.30 -5.71
C LEU A 103 30.20 -28.42 -5.07
N ALA A 104 30.51 -29.57 -4.49
CA ALA A 104 31.83 -29.87 -3.97
C ALA A 104 32.55 -30.78 -4.96
N ALA A 105 33.59 -30.18 -5.56
CA ALA A 105 34.77 -30.75 -6.22
C ALA A 105 34.56 -31.77 -7.35
#